data_AF-A0A532CJK3-F1
#
_entry.id   AF-A0A532CJK3-F1
#
_cell.length_a   1.000
_cell.length_b   1.000
_cell.length_c   1.000
_cell.angle_alpha   90.00
_cell.angle_beta   90.00
_cell.angle_gamma   90.00
#
_symmetry.space_group_name_H-M   'P 1'
#
loop_
_entity.id
_entity.type
_entity.pdbx_description
1 polymer ?
#
loop_
_entity_poly.entity_id
_entity_poly.type
_entity_poly.pdbx_seq_one_letter_code
_entity_poly.pdbx_strand_id
1 'polypeptide(L)'
;MNLLLDTHVFLWFVIQSPRLSKTIYHQIETTPVVYISAASLWEWHTTTFVAGLRHDDISAPMVADGAMTGALFVKYVQEFLCPTLHPGDLVIADNLRSHKVAGVKEAVEAVGAHLRYLPPYSPDLNPIEKLFAKLKALLRKVAPRTVDALWTDIGRLLDDFTPDECTRYFASSGYVKT
;
A
#
# COMPACT_ATOMS: atom_id res chain seq x y z
N MET A 1 -41.00 -4.53 9.92
CA MET A 1 -39.59 -4.63 10.34
C MET A 1 -38.74 -4.41 9.11
N ASN A 2 -37.69 -3.60 9.18
CA ASN A 2 -36.78 -3.40 8.07
C ASN A 2 -35.56 -4.31 8.28
N LEU A 3 -35.09 -4.97 7.24
CA LEU A 3 -33.87 -5.77 7.30
C LEU A 3 -32.70 -4.97 6.71
N LEU A 4 -31.54 -5.04 7.36
CA LEU A 4 -30.27 -4.62 6.76
C LEU A 4 -29.44 -5.87 6.53
N LEU A 5 -29.19 -6.22 5.28
CA LEU A 5 -28.38 -7.39 4.91
C LEU A 5 -26.95 -6.97 4.63
N ASP A 6 -25.99 -7.76 5.10
CA ASP A 6 -24.63 -7.72 4.58
C ASP A 6 -24.59 -8.13 3.10
N THR A 7 -23.62 -7.63 2.33
CA THR A 7 -23.48 -7.95 0.90
C THR A 7 -23.39 -9.47 0.66
N HIS A 8 -22.71 -10.25 1.52
CA HIS A 8 -22.60 -11.69 1.33
C HIS A 8 -23.92 -12.42 1.56
N VAL A 9 -24.73 -11.95 2.51
CA VAL A 9 -26.07 -12.50 2.80
C VAL A 9 -27.00 -12.24 1.63
N PHE A 10 -26.95 -11.03 1.05
CA PHE A 10 -27.69 -10.71 -0.17
C PHE A 10 -27.24 -11.56 -1.37
N LEU A 11 -25.92 -11.71 -1.59
CA LEU A 11 -25.41 -12.55 -2.69
C LEU A 11 -25.83 -14.00 -2.52
N TRP A 12 -25.79 -14.55 -1.31
CA TRP A 12 -26.30 -15.90 -1.03
C TRP A 12 -27.78 -16.03 -1.34
N PHE A 13 -28.58 -15.00 -1.04
CA PHE A 13 -30.00 -14.99 -1.35
C PHE A 13 -30.24 -15.00 -2.86
N VAL A 14 -29.53 -14.14 -3.61
CA VAL A 14 -29.62 -14.03 -5.07
C VAL A 14 -29.24 -15.35 -5.77
N ILE A 15 -28.20 -16.03 -5.30
CA ILE A 15 -27.72 -17.28 -5.92
C ILE A 15 -28.40 -18.54 -5.37
N GLN A 16 -29.43 -18.39 -4.53
CA GLN A 16 -30.10 -19.51 -3.84
C GLN A 16 -29.12 -20.44 -3.10
N SER A 17 -28.11 -19.85 -2.46
CA SER A 17 -27.07 -20.56 -1.72
C SER A 17 -27.67 -21.41 -0.59
N PRO A 18 -27.21 -22.66 -0.40
CA PRO A 18 -27.63 -23.52 0.71
C PRO A 18 -27.11 -23.04 2.08
N ARG A 19 -26.27 -21.99 2.10
CA ARG A 19 -25.77 -21.36 3.33
C ARG A 19 -26.83 -20.53 4.06
N LEU A 20 -27.94 -20.18 3.39
CA LEU A 20 -29.07 -19.48 4.00
C LEU A 20 -30.14 -20.48 4.42
N SER A 21 -30.59 -20.38 5.68
CA SER A 21 -31.68 -21.22 6.16
C SER A 21 -33.01 -20.83 5.52
N LYS A 22 -33.93 -21.80 5.39
CA LYS A 22 -35.28 -21.56 4.85
C LYS A 22 -36.04 -20.45 5.58
N THR A 23 -35.82 -20.34 6.89
CA THR A 23 -36.41 -19.27 7.72
C THR A 23 -35.89 -17.90 7.31
N ILE A 24 -34.58 -17.76 7.07
CA ILE A 24 -33.99 -16.49 6.63
C ILE A 24 -34.44 -16.13 5.22
N TYR A 25 -34.53 -17.10 4.29
CA TYR A 25 -35.10 -16.87 2.95
C TYR A 25 -36.51 -16.30 3.04
N HIS A 26 -37.38 -16.98 3.78
CA HIS A 26 -38.77 -16.53 3.95
C HIS A 26 -38.85 -15.15 4.59
N GLN A 27 -37.99 -14.86 5.56
CA GLN A 27 -37.95 -13.57 6.24
C GLN A 27 -37.45 -12.44 5.32
N ILE A 28 -36.50 -12.72 4.42
CA ILE A 28 -36.05 -11.75 3.40
C ILE A 28 -37.16 -11.48 2.38
N GLU A 29 -37.83 -12.51 1.87
CA GLU A 29 -38.90 -12.38 0.86
C GLU A 29 -40.15 -11.65 1.39
N THR A 30 -40.49 -11.89 2.66
CA THR A 30 -41.70 -11.32 3.27
C THR A 30 -41.49 -9.95 3.90
N THR A 31 -40.24 -9.47 3.97
CA THR A 31 -39.94 -8.16 4.53
C THR A 31 -40.24 -7.06 3.50
N PRO A 32 -41.05 -6.04 3.84
CA PRO A 32 -41.46 -4.99 2.90
C PRO A 32 -40.31 -4.13 2.37
N VAL A 33 -39.28 -3.90 3.20
CA VAL A 33 -38.10 -3.11 2.84
C VAL A 33 -36.84 -3.80 3.35
N VAL A 34 -35.98 -4.19 2.41
CA VAL A 34 -34.67 -4.78 2.67
C VAL A 34 -33.61 -3.79 2.21
N TYR A 35 -32.86 -3.24 3.15
CA TYR A 35 -31.65 -2.47 2.91
C TYR A 35 -30.48 -3.43 2.74
N ILE A 36 -29.56 -3.10 1.83
CA ILE A 36 -28.33 -3.87 1.62
C ILE A 36 -27.19 -2.94 2.01
N SER A 37 -26.36 -3.39 2.95
CA SER A 37 -25.06 -2.80 3.21
C SER A 37 -24.15 -3.15 2.03
N ALA A 38 -24.26 -2.38 0.96
CA ALA A 38 -23.36 -2.43 -0.19
C ALA A 38 -22.08 -1.68 0.18
N ALA A 39 -21.14 -2.43 0.76
CA ALA A 39 -19.74 -2.24 0.48
C ALA A 39 -19.33 -3.56 -0.17
N SER A 40 -19.62 -3.69 -1.45
CA SER A 40 -19.29 -4.94 -2.12
C SER A 40 -17.77 -5.06 -2.22
N LEU A 41 -17.23 -6.28 -2.16
CA LEU A 41 -15.81 -6.52 -2.49
C LEU A 41 -15.47 -5.94 -3.88
N TRP A 42 -16.47 -5.76 -4.74
CA TRP A 42 -16.38 -5.16 -6.07
C TRP A 42 -16.24 -3.62 -6.06
N GLU A 43 -16.53 -2.96 -4.94
CA GLU A 43 -16.35 -1.52 -4.74
C GLU A 43 -15.02 -1.18 -4.03
N TRP A 44 -14.28 -2.20 -3.57
CA TRP A 44 -12.98 -2.02 -2.93
C TRP A 44 -11.86 -2.00 -3.97
N HIS A 45 -11.33 -0.81 -4.20
CA HIS A 45 -10.08 -0.63 -4.93
C HIS A 45 -8.91 -0.53 -3.97
N THR A 46 -7.86 -1.30 -4.23
CA THR A 46 -6.60 -1.21 -3.48
C THR A 46 -5.55 -0.55 -4.36
N THR A 47 -4.95 0.54 -3.87
CA THR A 47 -3.76 1.12 -4.49
C THR A 47 -2.55 0.76 -3.65
N THR A 48 -1.51 0.24 -4.30
CA THR A 48 -0.18 0.13 -3.73
C THR A 48 0.59 1.43 -3.98
N PHE A 49 1.19 1.98 -2.94
CA PHE A 49 2.20 3.04 -3.05
C PHE A 49 3.54 2.48 -2.61
N VAL A 50 4.59 2.76 -3.38
CA VAL A 50 5.98 2.41 -3.07
C VAL A 50 6.88 3.61 -3.41
N ALA A 51 7.91 3.81 -2.61
CA ALA A 51 8.90 4.85 -2.81
C ALA A 51 10.23 4.44 -2.15
N GLY A 52 11.31 5.10 -2.52
CA GLY A 52 12.54 5.16 -1.75
C GLY A 52 12.54 6.39 -0.83
N LEU A 53 13.15 6.29 0.34
CA LEU A 53 13.38 7.43 1.22
C LEU A 53 14.90 7.65 1.32
N ARG A 54 15.34 8.85 0.93
CA ARG A 54 16.70 9.35 1.13
C ARG A 54 16.72 10.29 2.34
N HIS A 55 17.91 10.61 2.84
CA HIS A 55 18.04 11.45 4.03
C HIS A 55 17.48 12.87 3.84
N ASP A 56 17.32 13.29 2.60
CA ASP A 56 17.00 14.64 2.17
C ASP A 56 15.81 14.68 1.19
N ASP A 57 15.29 13.54 0.74
CA ASP A 57 14.23 13.52 -0.26
C ASP A 57 13.46 12.18 -0.32
N ILE A 58 12.30 12.19 -0.95
CA ILE A 58 11.54 11.00 -1.35
C ILE A 58 11.90 10.67 -2.80
N SER A 59 12.50 9.50 -3.02
CA SER A 59 12.93 9.06 -4.34
C SER A 59 11.95 8.06 -4.96
N ALA A 60 11.86 8.04 -6.28
CA ALA A 60 11.18 7.01 -7.06
C ALA A 60 9.74 6.67 -6.58
N PRO A 61 8.83 7.63 -6.34
CA PRO A 61 7.47 7.29 -5.98
C PRO A 61 6.74 6.60 -7.14
N MET A 62 6.01 5.53 -6.83
CA MET A 62 5.13 4.82 -7.78
C MET A 62 3.83 4.43 -7.09
N VAL A 63 2.72 4.67 -7.79
CA VAL A 63 1.40 4.11 -7.46
C VAL A 63 1.04 3.01 -8.46
N ALA A 64 0.40 1.95 -7.98
CA ALA A 64 -0.06 0.85 -8.81
C ALA A 64 -1.41 0.33 -8.31
N ASP A 65 -2.23 -0.16 -9.23
CA ASP A 65 -3.47 -0.84 -8.88
C ASP A 65 -3.20 -2.25 -8.34
N GLY A 66 -3.96 -2.65 -7.33
CA GLY A 66 -3.83 -3.93 -6.66
C GLY A 66 -2.66 -4.03 -5.68
N ALA A 67 -2.33 -5.26 -5.29
CA ALA A 67 -1.29 -5.57 -4.31
C ALA A 67 0.10 -5.67 -4.95
N MET A 68 1.14 -5.31 -4.19
CA MET A 68 2.53 -5.49 -4.61
C MET A 68 2.85 -6.98 -4.86
N THR A 69 3.23 -7.31 -6.09
CA THR A 69 3.75 -8.65 -6.48
C THR A 69 5.27 -8.60 -6.65
N GLY A 70 5.92 -9.77 -6.65
CA GLY A 70 7.36 -9.84 -6.95
C GLY A 70 7.70 -9.27 -8.34
N ALA A 71 6.89 -9.58 -9.36
CA ALA A 71 7.09 -9.07 -10.72
C ALA A 71 6.93 -7.54 -10.80
N LEU A 72 5.91 -7.00 -10.12
CA LEU A 72 5.72 -5.55 -10.04
C LEU A 72 6.88 -4.88 -9.29
N PHE A 73 7.38 -5.50 -8.22
CA PHE A 73 8.49 -4.98 -7.46
C PHE A 73 9.81 -4.96 -8.27
N VAL A 74 10.08 -5.99 -9.08
CA VAL A 74 11.23 -5.99 -10.00
C VAL A 74 11.14 -4.84 -10.99
N LYS A 75 9.97 -4.63 -11.60
CA LYS A 75 9.75 -3.50 -12.51
C LYS A 75 9.95 -2.16 -11.81
N TYR A 76 9.38 -2.00 -10.61
CA TYR A 76 9.61 -0.81 -9.78
C TYR A 76 11.10 -0.55 -9.56
N VAL A 77 11.85 -1.58 -9.19
CA VAL A 77 13.29 -1.47 -8.95
C VAL A 77 14.02 -1.04 -10.22
N GLN A 78 13.75 -1.69 -11.34
CA GLN A 78 14.45 -1.45 -12.61
C GLN A 78 14.09 -0.10 -13.25
N GLU A 79 12.80 0.24 -13.27
CA GLU A 79 12.27 1.38 -14.04
C GLU A 79 12.18 2.67 -13.22
N PHE A 80 12.07 2.59 -11.89
CA PHE A 80 11.90 3.76 -11.03
C PHE A 80 13.04 3.93 -10.04
N LEU A 81 13.42 2.89 -9.29
CA LEU A 81 14.45 3.02 -8.26
C LEU A 81 15.85 3.18 -8.83
N CYS A 82 16.31 2.22 -9.65
CA CYS A 82 17.66 2.17 -10.21
C CYS A 82 18.08 3.45 -10.94
N PRO A 83 17.21 4.12 -11.74
CA PRO A 83 17.54 5.41 -12.35
C PRO A 83 17.88 6.53 -11.36
N THR A 84 17.47 6.40 -10.10
CA THR A 84 17.76 7.38 -9.04
C THR A 84 18.98 7.04 -8.21
N LEU A 85 19.59 5.86 -8.41
CA LEU A 85 20.72 5.37 -7.61
C LEU A 85 22.06 5.81 -8.21
N HIS A 86 23.05 5.96 -7.33
CA HIS A 86 24.44 6.19 -7.71
C HIS A 86 25.34 5.04 -7.25
N PRO A 87 26.49 4.80 -7.91
CA PRO A 87 27.48 3.86 -7.43
C PRO A 87 27.87 4.13 -5.97
N GLY A 88 27.85 3.09 -5.13
CA GLY A 88 28.10 3.18 -3.69
C GLY A 88 26.86 3.45 -2.82
N ASP A 89 25.69 3.77 -3.41
CA ASP A 89 24.45 3.91 -2.65
C ASP A 89 24.09 2.61 -1.92
N LEU A 90 23.54 2.74 -0.71
CA LEU A 90 23.02 1.62 0.07
C LEU A 90 21.49 1.61 0.04
N VAL A 91 20.92 0.64 -0.68
CA VAL A 91 19.48 0.35 -0.66
C VAL A 91 19.18 -0.56 0.52
N ILE A 92 18.35 -0.08 1.44
CA ILE A 92 17.82 -0.86 2.55
C ILE A 92 16.35 -1.18 2.24
N ALA A 93 16.00 -2.46 2.21
CA ALA A 93 14.65 -2.92 1.97
C ALA A 93 14.12 -3.78 3.13
N ASP A 94 12.80 -3.78 3.32
CA ASP A 94 12.15 -4.73 4.23
C ASP A 94 12.38 -6.18 3.78
N ASN A 95 12.30 -7.12 4.72
CA ASN A 95 12.57 -8.55 4.51
C ASN A 95 11.41 -9.32 3.84
N LEU A 96 10.42 -8.63 3.27
CA LEU A 96 9.30 -9.24 2.57
C LEU A 96 9.75 -10.17 1.42
N ARG A 97 9.03 -11.28 1.22
CA ARG A 97 9.36 -12.24 0.14
C ARG A 97 9.34 -11.62 -1.26
N SER A 98 8.44 -10.67 -1.51
CA SER A 98 8.37 -9.96 -2.80
C SER A 98 9.60 -9.09 -3.07
N HIS A 99 10.34 -8.66 -2.05
CA HIS A 99 11.57 -7.90 -2.22
C HIS A 99 12.78 -8.77 -2.55
N LYS A 100 12.69 -10.09 -2.33
CA LYS A 100 13.81 -11.04 -2.47
C LYS A 100 13.70 -11.92 -3.72
N VAL A 101 12.88 -11.52 -4.68
CA VAL A 101 12.74 -12.24 -5.95
C VAL A 101 13.96 -12.03 -6.84
N ALA A 102 14.22 -12.97 -7.73
CA ALA A 102 15.30 -12.87 -8.70
C ALA A 102 15.16 -11.60 -9.56
N GLY A 103 16.27 -10.91 -9.82
CA GLY A 103 16.35 -9.68 -10.60
C GLY A 103 16.45 -8.41 -9.74
N VAL A 104 15.98 -8.43 -8.48
CA VAL A 104 16.04 -7.25 -7.60
C VAL A 104 17.49 -6.92 -7.24
N LYS A 105 18.22 -7.89 -6.70
CA LYS A 105 19.60 -7.67 -6.24
C LYS A 105 20.51 -7.36 -7.43
N GLU A 106 20.32 -8.09 -8.52
CA GLU A 106 21.09 -7.95 -9.75
C GLU A 106 20.91 -6.55 -10.36
N ALA A 107 19.69 -6.02 -10.38
CA ALA A 107 19.42 -4.67 -10.90
C ALA A 107 20.09 -3.57 -10.05
N VAL A 108 20.05 -3.70 -8.72
CA VAL A 108 20.69 -2.74 -7.81
C VAL A 108 22.21 -2.82 -7.90
N GLU A 109 22.80 -4.01 -7.96
CA GLU A 109 24.25 -4.18 -8.05
C GLU A 109 24.80 -3.80 -9.43
N ALA A 110 24.01 -3.91 -10.50
CA ALA A 110 24.39 -3.50 -11.85
C ALA A 110 24.62 -1.98 -11.98
N VAL A 111 23.97 -1.16 -11.14
CA VAL A 111 24.24 0.30 -11.06
C VAL A 111 25.36 0.66 -10.09
N GLY A 112 26.04 -0.35 -9.52
CA GLY A 112 27.12 -0.17 -8.55
C GLY A 112 26.65 0.15 -7.13
N ALA A 113 25.35 0.01 -6.84
CA ALA A 113 24.79 0.18 -5.50
C ALA A 113 24.79 -1.15 -4.73
N HIS A 114 24.48 -1.10 -3.43
CA HIS A 114 24.43 -2.26 -2.55
C HIS A 114 23.03 -2.47 -1.98
N LEU A 115 22.55 -3.71 -2.01
CA LEU A 115 21.28 -4.07 -1.38
C LEU A 115 21.49 -4.74 -0.01
N ARG A 116 20.75 -4.30 1.00
CA ARG A 116 20.65 -4.94 2.32
C ARG A 116 19.19 -5.07 2.73
N TYR A 117 18.89 -6.15 3.43
CA TYR A 117 17.56 -6.39 3.99
C TYR A 117 17.59 -6.19 5.50
N LEU A 118 16.52 -5.62 6.03
CA LEU A 118 16.32 -5.52 7.47
C LEU A 118 16.10 -6.91 8.10
N PRO A 119 16.38 -7.07 9.41
CA PRO A 119 15.97 -8.27 10.13
C PRO A 119 14.44 -8.45 10.09
N PRO A 120 13.93 -9.69 10.16
CA PRO A 120 12.49 -9.93 10.22
C PRO A 120 11.85 -9.18 11.40
N TYR A 121 10.66 -8.62 11.17
CA TYR A 121 9.86 -7.91 12.19
C TYR A 121 10.57 -6.70 12.82
N SER A 122 11.40 -5.98 12.05
CA SER A 122 12.07 -4.75 12.48
C SER A 122 11.58 -3.48 11.76
N PRO A 123 10.28 -3.15 11.81
CA PRO A 123 9.75 -1.94 11.17
C PRO A 123 10.25 -0.65 11.84
N ASP A 124 10.67 -0.72 13.10
CA ASP A 124 11.29 0.38 13.85
C ASP A 124 12.62 0.84 13.22
N LEU A 125 13.34 -0.10 12.61
CA LEU A 125 14.57 0.15 11.86
C LEU A 125 14.32 0.62 10.42
N ASN A 126 13.07 0.77 9.99
CA ASN A 126 12.74 1.21 8.63
C ASN A 126 12.23 2.67 8.63
N PRO A 127 13.05 3.67 8.27
CA PRO A 127 12.67 5.08 8.36
C PRO A 127 11.42 5.44 7.55
N ILE A 128 11.19 4.76 6.42
CA ILE A 128 10.08 5.05 5.51
C ILE A 128 8.70 4.72 6.11
N GLU A 129 8.63 3.87 7.14
CA GLU A 129 7.36 3.56 7.81
C GLU A 129 6.73 4.79 8.45
N LYS A 130 7.55 5.74 8.92
CA LYS A 130 7.09 7.00 9.53
C LYS A 130 6.52 7.94 8.46
N LEU A 131 7.16 8.00 7.30
CA LEU A 131 6.64 8.69 6.12
C LEU A 131 5.28 8.11 5.71
N PHE A 132 5.16 6.78 5.61
CA PHE A 132 3.90 6.14 5.28
C PHE A 132 2.80 6.41 6.32
N ALA A 133 3.14 6.44 7.60
CA ALA A 133 2.19 6.78 8.66
C ALA A 133 1.64 8.21 8.48
N LYS A 134 2.51 9.19 8.21
CA LYS A 134 2.11 10.58 7.95
C LYS A 134 1.29 10.69 6.66
N LEU A 135 1.75 10.10 5.56
CA LEU A 135 1.04 10.13 4.28
C LEU A 135 -0.38 9.55 4.41
N LYS A 136 -0.52 8.40 5.08
CA LYS A 136 -1.84 7.81 5.37
C LYS A 136 -2.71 8.74 6.21
N ALA A 137 -2.15 9.45 7.18
CA ALA A 137 -2.90 10.42 7.99
C ALA A 137 -3.39 11.60 7.15
N LEU A 138 -2.57 12.12 6.23
CA LEU A 138 -2.95 13.19 5.31
C LEU A 138 -4.03 12.73 4.33
N LEU A 139 -3.89 11.55 3.74
CA LEU A 139 -4.89 10.97 2.84
C LEU A 139 -6.24 10.75 3.52
N ARG A 140 -6.27 10.34 4.79
CA ARG A 140 -7.51 10.24 5.57
C ARG A 140 -8.19 11.59 5.78
N LYS A 141 -7.43 12.69 5.87
CA LYS A 141 -7.98 14.04 5.98
C LYS A 141 -8.56 14.53 4.66
N VAL A 142 -7.92 14.20 3.54
CA VAL A 142 -8.40 14.57 2.20
C VAL A 142 -9.62 13.73 1.78
N ALA A 143 -9.64 12.45 2.18
CA ALA A 143 -10.73 11.50 1.93
C ALA A 143 -11.14 11.38 0.43
N PRO A 144 -10.18 11.13 -0.49
CA PRO A 144 -10.48 10.98 -1.91
C PRO A 144 -11.45 9.82 -2.15
N ARG A 145 -12.34 9.99 -3.14
CA ARG A 145 -13.42 9.03 -3.46
C ARG A 145 -13.28 8.33 -4.80
N THR A 146 -12.20 8.61 -5.54
CA THR A 146 -11.85 7.94 -6.79
C THR A 146 -10.38 7.57 -6.79
N VAL A 147 -9.99 6.57 -7.60
CA VAL A 147 -8.58 6.15 -7.76
C VAL A 147 -7.74 7.29 -8.32
N ASP A 148 -8.24 7.98 -9.36
CA ASP A 148 -7.51 9.11 -9.98
C ASP A 148 -7.27 10.26 -9.00
N ALA A 149 -8.28 10.59 -8.18
CA ALA A 149 -8.13 11.61 -7.14
C ALA A 149 -7.12 11.16 -6.08
N LEU A 150 -7.20 9.89 -5.65
CA LEU A 150 -6.23 9.32 -4.70
C LEU A 150 -4.80 9.42 -5.23
N TRP A 151 -4.55 9.06 -6.48
CA TRP A 151 -3.21 9.10 -7.07
C TRP A 151 -2.70 10.53 -7.23
N THR A 152 -3.58 11.45 -7.65
CA THR A 152 -3.26 12.88 -7.74
C THR A 152 -2.93 13.47 -6.37
N ASP A 153 -3.72 13.14 -5.35
CA ASP A 153 -3.48 13.59 -3.98
C ASP A 153 -2.22 12.98 -3.37
N ILE A 154 -1.89 11.72 -3.67
CA ILE A 154 -0.59 11.14 -3.27
C ILE A 154 0.53 12.02 -3.81
N GLY A 155 0.55 12.29 -5.13
CA GLY A 155 1.58 13.13 -5.74
C GLY A 155 1.71 14.49 -5.07
N ARG A 156 0.59 15.20 -4.92
CA ARG A 156 0.56 16.53 -4.27
C ARG A 156 1.01 16.49 -2.81
N LEU A 157 0.64 15.47 -2.05
CA LEU A 157 1.01 15.36 -0.64
C LEU A 157 2.48 14.99 -0.43
N LEU A 158 3.15 14.41 -1.42
CA LEU A 158 4.59 14.14 -1.33
C LEU A 158 5.40 15.46 -1.30
N ASP A 159 4.90 16.54 -1.90
CA ASP A 159 5.53 17.87 -1.86
C ASP A 159 5.55 18.48 -0.44
N ASP A 160 4.72 17.97 0.48
CA ASP A 160 4.66 18.43 1.89
C ASP A 160 5.76 17.82 2.77
N PHE A 161 6.61 16.93 2.23
CA PHE A 161 7.70 16.29 2.95
C PHE A 161 9.02 17.01 2.71
N THR A 162 9.48 17.74 3.72
CA THR A 162 10.73 18.52 3.63
C THR A 162 11.98 17.65 3.77
N PRO A 163 13.14 18.09 3.24
CA PRO A 163 14.42 17.42 3.45
C PRO A 163 14.77 17.23 4.94
N ASP A 164 14.56 18.26 5.76
CA ASP A 164 14.80 18.19 7.21
C ASP A 164 13.91 17.14 7.89
N GLU A 165 12.69 16.97 7.40
CA GLU A 165 11.80 15.93 7.91
C GLU A 165 12.27 14.53 7.53
N CYS A 166 12.73 14.33 6.29
CA CYS A 166 13.34 13.08 5.86
C CYS A 166 14.54 12.72 6.75
N THR A 167 15.41 13.69 7.05
CA THR A 167 16.55 13.49 7.96
C THR A 167 16.09 13.06 9.35
N ARG A 168 15.02 13.68 9.89
CA ARG A 168 14.47 13.31 11.20
C ARG A 168 13.92 11.89 11.24
N TYR A 169 13.37 11.37 10.13
CA TYR A 169 12.92 9.98 10.07
C TYR A 169 14.09 9.01 10.28
N PHE A 170 15.21 9.20 9.57
CA PHE A 170 16.43 8.41 9.74
C PHE A 170 16.96 8.46 11.18
N ALA A 171 17.12 9.67 11.73
CA ALA A 171 17.61 9.86 13.09
C ALA A 171 16.73 9.10 14.12
N SER A 172 15.40 9.17 13.94
CA SER A 172 14.44 8.53 14.84
C SER A 172 14.36 7.00 14.69
N SER A 173 15.00 6.43 13.68
CA SER A 173 15.16 4.98 13.45
C SER A 173 16.58 4.49 13.77
N GLY A 174 17.39 5.31 14.44
CA GLY A 174 18.73 4.94 14.92
C GLY A 174 19.84 5.12 13.89
N TYR A 175 19.55 5.71 12.73
CA TYR A 175 20.58 6.05 11.74
C TYR A 175 21.27 7.34 12.16
N VAL A 176 22.55 7.23 12.51
CA VAL A 176 23.38 8.36 12.89
C VAL A 176 24.30 8.73 11.73
N LYS A 177 24.39 10.04 11.45
CA LYS A 177 25.42 10.59 10.57
C LYS A 177 26.69 10.67 11.41
N THR A 178 27.60 9.72 11.23
CA THR A 178 28.98 9.79 11.75
C THR A 178 29.80 10.74 10.90
#